data_AF-A0A4W5LMF0-F1
#
_entry.id   AF-A0A4W5LMF0-F1
#
_cell.length_a   1.000
_cell.length_b   1.000
_cell.length_c   1.000
_cell.angle_alpha   90.00
_cell.angle_beta   90.00
_cell.angle_gamma   90.00
#
_symmetry.space_group_name_H-M   'P 1'
#
loop_
_entity.id
_entity.type
_entity.pdbx_description
1 polymer ?
#
loop_
_entity_poly.entity_id
_entity_poly.type
_entity_poly.pdbx_seq_one_letter_code
_entity_poly.pdbx_strand_id
1 'polypeptide(L)'
;MKEIASSSAPDANVYTKFMMNHCCYDAIPTSSKLVIFDTTLQVKKAFFALVANGVRAAPLWDNKLQCFVGMLTITDFINILHRYWQSPLVEIYELEEHKIEDCRGDYKPPSSRQPVSCPYSLFDAIYSLLKYKIHRLPVIDPESGNVLHILTHKRILKFLHIFGTMIPKPRYLQKRIEEVDIGTFKRIATVQETDTVYDALAIFVERRVSALPVVNEEGTCLVSPQG
;
A
#
# COMPACT_ATOMS: atom_id res chain seq x y z
N MET A 1 -9.07 -34.78 27.27
CA MET A 1 -10.14 -33.98 26.65
C MET A 1 -10.65 -32.99 27.68
N LYS A 2 -10.24 -31.72 27.57
CA LYS A 2 -10.88 -30.58 28.23
C LYS A 2 -11.36 -29.68 27.11
N GLU A 3 -12.67 -29.61 26.95
CA GLU A 3 -13.32 -28.62 26.09
C GLU A 3 -12.89 -27.23 26.53
N ILE A 4 -12.28 -26.48 25.61
CA ILE A 4 -12.17 -25.04 25.72
C ILE A 4 -13.41 -24.50 25.03
N ALA A 5 -14.46 -24.28 25.81
CA ALA A 5 -15.49 -23.31 25.46
C ALA A 5 -14.81 -21.93 25.43
N SER A 6 -14.38 -21.47 24.26
CA SER A 6 -13.98 -20.08 24.09
C SER A 6 -15.24 -19.25 23.86
N SER A 7 -15.75 -18.67 24.95
CA SER A 7 -16.72 -17.59 24.91
C SER A 7 -16.14 -16.45 24.07
N SER A 8 -16.45 -16.40 22.78
CA SER A 8 -16.08 -15.26 21.94
C SER A 8 -16.78 -14.03 22.54
N ALA A 9 -16.01 -13.13 23.14
CA ALA A 9 -16.55 -11.92 23.75
C ALA A 9 -17.37 -11.16 22.69
N PRO A 10 -18.61 -10.73 22.98
CA PRO A 10 -19.47 -10.03 22.01
C PRO A 10 -18.80 -8.78 21.40
N ASP A 11 -17.84 -8.20 22.12
CA ASP A 11 -17.03 -7.04 21.73
C ASP A 11 -15.95 -7.35 20.67
N ALA A 12 -15.53 -8.61 20.51
CA ALA A 12 -14.37 -8.96 19.68
C ALA A 12 -14.60 -8.66 18.19
N ASN A 13 -15.85 -8.83 17.75
CA ASN A 13 -16.22 -8.81 16.33
C ASN A 13 -16.95 -7.53 15.91
N VAL A 14 -16.99 -6.50 16.76
CA VAL A 14 -17.75 -5.26 16.45
C VAL A 14 -17.23 -4.60 15.17
N TYR A 15 -15.91 -4.40 15.05
CA TYR A 15 -15.32 -3.84 13.83
C TYR A 15 -15.41 -4.76 12.64
N THR A 16 -15.29 -6.08 12.85
CA THR A 16 -15.47 -7.08 11.78
C THR A 16 -16.86 -6.99 11.18
N LYS A 17 -17.92 -7.01 12.02
CA LYS A 17 -19.31 -6.87 11.60
C LYS A 17 -19.55 -5.53 10.90
N PHE A 18 -19.01 -4.45 11.45
CA PHE A 18 -19.10 -3.14 10.82
C PHE A 18 -18.52 -3.14 9.40
N MET A 19 -17.31 -3.70 9.21
CA MET A 19 -16.66 -3.76 7.90
C MET A 19 -17.34 -4.73 6.92
N MET A 20 -17.99 -5.78 7.42
CA MET A 20 -18.81 -6.69 6.59
C MET A 20 -20.09 -6.03 6.09
N ASN A 21 -20.67 -5.12 6.87
CA ASN A 21 -21.92 -4.43 6.56
C ASN A 21 -21.75 -3.18 5.69
N HIS A 22 -20.53 -2.78 5.34
CA HIS A 22 -20.25 -1.62 4.51
C HIS A 22 -19.53 -2.04 3.23
N CYS A 23 -19.90 -1.40 2.13
CA CYS A 23 -19.32 -1.65 0.82
C CYS A 23 -18.07 -0.80 0.60
N CYS A 24 -17.19 -1.22 -0.32
CA CYS A 24 -16.01 -0.43 -0.67
C CYS A 24 -16.35 0.98 -1.17
N TYR A 25 -17.52 1.13 -1.81
CA TYR A 25 -18.10 2.39 -2.27
C TYR A 25 -18.30 3.40 -1.13
N ASP A 26 -18.69 2.95 0.06
CA ASP A 26 -18.96 3.83 1.21
C ASP A 26 -17.69 4.54 1.69
N ALA A 27 -16.52 3.93 1.47
CA ALA A 27 -15.24 4.52 1.80
C ALA A 27 -14.71 5.48 0.71
N ILE A 28 -15.33 5.54 -0.46
CA ILE A 28 -14.94 6.46 -1.55
C ILE A 28 -15.37 7.89 -1.17
N PRO A 29 -14.49 8.90 -1.24
CA PRO A 29 -14.91 10.28 -1.02
C PRO A 29 -15.86 10.75 -2.13
N THR A 30 -16.72 11.73 -1.83
CA THR A 30 -17.68 12.30 -2.78
C THR A 30 -17.04 12.79 -4.08
N SER A 31 -15.79 13.27 -4.01
CA SER A 31 -14.99 13.62 -5.17
C SER A 31 -13.55 13.11 -4.97
N SER A 32 -12.99 12.51 -6.01
CA SER A 32 -11.56 12.18 -6.05
C SER A 32 -10.99 12.33 -7.45
N LYS A 33 -9.69 12.58 -7.52
CA LYS A 33 -8.91 12.56 -8.75
C LYS A 33 -8.25 11.19 -8.88
N LEU A 34 -8.37 10.58 -10.06
CA LEU A 34 -7.66 9.36 -10.42
C LEU A 34 -6.72 9.65 -11.58
N VAL A 35 -5.49 9.12 -11.51
CA VAL A 35 -4.52 9.16 -12.59
C VAL A 35 -4.30 7.73 -13.05
N ILE A 36 -4.45 7.48 -14.34
CA ILE A 36 -4.25 6.18 -14.99
C ILE A 36 -3.14 6.35 -16.02
N PHE A 37 -2.24 5.38 -16.11
CA PHE A 37 -1.19 5.37 -17.13
C PHE A 37 -1.38 4.23 -18.12
N ASP A 38 -1.14 4.52 -19.38
CA ASP A 38 -0.96 3.49 -20.40
C ASP A 38 0.36 2.76 -20.15
N THR A 39 0.40 1.44 -20.36
CA THR A 39 1.61 0.62 -20.15
C THR A 39 2.76 1.01 -21.08
N THR A 40 2.49 1.67 -22.21
CA THR A 40 3.50 2.16 -23.14
C THR A 40 4.13 3.49 -22.75
N LEU A 41 3.63 4.13 -21.68
CA LEU A 41 4.19 5.39 -21.17
C LEU A 41 5.62 5.16 -20.62
N GLN A 42 6.52 6.09 -20.92
CA GLN A 42 7.87 6.09 -20.37
C GLN A 42 7.85 6.22 -18.84
N VAL A 43 8.72 5.44 -18.18
CA VAL A 43 8.79 5.34 -16.73
C VAL A 43 9.11 6.68 -16.06
N LYS A 44 10.11 7.42 -16.57
CA LYS A 44 10.43 8.79 -16.11
C LYS A 44 9.23 9.73 -16.17
N LYS A 45 8.46 9.72 -17.28
CA LYS A 45 7.25 10.56 -17.44
C LYS A 45 6.15 10.16 -16.47
N ALA A 46 5.94 8.87 -16.26
CA ALA A 46 4.96 8.36 -15.30
C ALA A 46 5.28 8.85 -13.88
N PHE A 47 6.56 8.85 -13.47
CA PHE A 47 6.96 9.35 -12.16
C PHE A 47 6.75 10.85 -12.01
N PHE A 48 7.16 11.65 -13.00
CA PHE A 48 6.89 13.09 -12.97
C PHE A 48 5.38 13.37 -12.92
N ALA A 49 4.56 12.60 -13.63
CA ALA A 49 3.12 12.73 -13.59
C ALA A 49 2.55 12.38 -12.20
N LEU A 50 3.08 11.37 -11.49
CA LEU A 50 2.68 11.07 -10.11
C LEU A 50 2.98 12.25 -9.18
N VAL A 51 4.20 12.80 -9.26
CA VAL A 51 4.65 13.94 -8.43
C VAL A 51 3.82 15.18 -8.73
N ALA A 52 3.68 15.56 -10.01
CA ALA A 52 2.91 16.73 -10.43
C ALA A 52 1.43 16.64 -10.02
N ASN A 53 0.87 15.42 -9.97
CA ASN A 53 -0.50 15.21 -9.54
C ASN A 53 -0.65 14.99 -8.03
N GLY A 54 0.43 14.94 -7.26
CA GLY A 54 0.39 14.66 -5.82
C GLY A 54 -0.18 13.27 -5.49
N VAL A 55 -0.08 12.31 -6.41
CA VAL A 55 -0.58 10.94 -6.21
C VAL A 55 0.60 9.98 -6.03
N ARG A 56 0.39 8.94 -5.22
CA ARG A 56 1.44 7.99 -4.85
C ARG A 56 1.35 6.65 -5.58
N ALA A 57 0.36 6.51 -6.46
CA ALA A 57 0.19 5.38 -7.37
C ALA A 57 -0.85 5.68 -8.43
N ALA A 58 -0.80 4.90 -9.51
CA ALA A 58 -1.74 4.94 -10.63
C ALA A 58 -2.07 3.52 -11.09
N PRO A 59 -3.32 3.21 -11.49
CA PRO A 59 -3.63 2.00 -12.23
C PRO A 59 -2.97 2.03 -13.61
N LEU A 60 -2.69 0.84 -14.13
CA LEU A 60 -2.08 0.64 -15.44
C LEU A 60 -3.09 0.06 -16.40
N TRP A 61 -3.32 0.76 -17.50
CA TRP A 61 -4.18 0.35 -18.59
C TRP A 61 -3.35 -0.23 -19.72
N ASP A 62 -3.67 -1.44 -20.16
CA ASP A 62 -3.10 -2.03 -21.37
C ASP A 62 -4.05 -1.84 -22.54
N ASN A 63 -3.66 -1.00 -23.49
CA ASN A 63 -4.47 -0.71 -24.67
C ASN A 63 -4.61 -1.91 -25.64
N LYS A 64 -3.71 -2.88 -25.62
CA LYS A 64 -3.82 -4.08 -26.48
C LYS A 64 -4.81 -5.07 -25.88
N LEU A 65 -4.75 -5.25 -24.56
CA LEU A 65 -5.64 -6.17 -23.83
C LEU A 65 -6.98 -5.54 -23.42
N GLN A 66 -7.12 -4.21 -23.57
CA GLN A 66 -8.30 -3.43 -23.16
C GLN A 66 -8.71 -3.72 -21.70
N CYS A 67 -7.72 -3.79 -20.80
CA CYS A 67 -7.97 -4.04 -19.39
C CYS A 67 -6.90 -3.42 -18.49
N PHE A 68 -7.23 -3.33 -17.20
CA PHE A 68 -6.28 -2.95 -16.17
C PHE A 68 -5.36 -4.14 -15.83
N VAL A 69 -4.05 -3.95 -15.98
CA VAL A 69 -3.04 -5.00 -15.79
C VAL A 69 -2.26 -4.87 -14.48
N GLY A 70 -2.50 -3.81 -13.72
CA GLY A 70 -1.88 -3.64 -12.42
C GLY A 70 -1.86 -2.20 -11.91
N MET A 71 -0.92 -1.95 -11.00
CA MET A 71 -0.74 -0.66 -10.31
C MET A 71 0.74 -0.28 -10.36
N LEU A 72 1.05 0.94 -10.78
CA LEU A 72 2.37 1.55 -10.60
C LEU A 72 2.40 2.30 -9.27
N THR A 73 3.40 2.02 -8.44
CA THR A 73 3.53 2.54 -7.07
C THR A 73 4.95 3.03 -6.81
N ILE A 74 5.14 3.75 -5.69
CA ILE A 74 6.47 4.16 -5.23
C ILE A 74 7.40 2.95 -5.00
N THR A 75 6.86 1.79 -4.62
CA THR A 75 7.67 0.57 -4.47
C THR A 75 8.26 0.11 -5.79
N ASP A 76 7.51 0.22 -6.90
CA ASP A 76 8.04 -0.09 -8.23
C ASP A 76 9.18 0.87 -8.58
N PHE A 77 9.05 2.15 -8.22
CA PHE A 77 10.14 3.13 -8.40
C PHE A 77 11.39 2.77 -7.59
N ILE A 78 11.24 2.44 -6.32
CA ILE A 78 12.35 2.01 -5.44
C ILE A 78 13.08 0.82 -6.06
N ASN A 79 12.33 -0.17 -6.55
CA ASN A 79 12.93 -1.35 -7.18
C ASN A 79 13.67 -1.01 -8.47
N ILE A 80 13.09 -0.14 -9.32
CA ILE A 80 13.71 0.29 -10.57
C ILE A 80 15.01 1.06 -10.29
N LEU A 81 14.97 2.03 -9.36
CA LEU A 81 16.17 2.76 -8.97
C LEU A 81 17.25 1.83 -8.41
N HIS A 82 16.89 0.95 -7.47
CA HIS A 82 17.84 0.01 -6.87
C HIS A 82 18.47 -0.93 -7.91
N ARG A 83 17.72 -1.32 -8.96
CA ARG A 83 18.20 -2.24 -10.00
C ARG A 83 19.16 -1.60 -10.99
N TYR A 84 18.86 -0.39 -11.45
CA TYR A 84 19.65 0.27 -12.50
C TYR A 84 20.68 1.25 -11.94
N TRP A 85 20.68 1.49 -10.63
CA TRP A 85 21.73 2.26 -9.99
C TRP A 85 23.08 1.55 -10.08
N GLN A 86 24.08 2.25 -10.63
CA GLN A 86 25.46 1.76 -10.67
C GLN A 86 26.40 2.65 -9.85
N SER A 87 26.39 3.96 -10.12
CA SER A 87 27.30 4.92 -9.50
C SER A 87 26.68 6.32 -9.52
N PRO A 88 26.99 7.19 -8.54
CA PRO A 88 26.52 8.59 -8.52
C PRO A 88 26.88 9.40 -9.77
N LEU A 89 27.89 8.97 -10.52
CA LEU A 89 28.43 9.67 -11.70
C LEU A 89 27.81 9.20 -13.02
N VAL A 90 26.96 8.17 -12.99
CA VAL A 90 26.37 7.58 -14.20
C VAL A 90 24.86 7.83 -14.16
N GLU A 91 24.34 8.52 -15.17
CA GLU A 91 22.91 8.68 -15.34
C GLU A 91 22.24 7.33 -15.60
N ILE A 92 21.03 7.16 -15.05
CA ILE A 92 20.24 5.94 -15.24
C ILE A 92 19.48 6.05 -16.56
N TYR A 93 20.16 5.83 -17.69
CA TYR A 93 19.59 5.93 -19.04
C TYR A 93 18.35 5.03 -19.21
N GLU A 94 18.35 3.87 -18.55
CA GLU A 94 17.25 2.92 -18.53
C GLU A 94 15.96 3.53 -17.96
N LEU A 95 16.04 4.52 -17.08
CA LEU A 95 14.86 5.18 -16.54
C LEU A 95 14.21 6.13 -17.56
N GLU A 96 15.02 6.68 -18.46
CA GLU A 96 14.58 7.66 -19.45
C GLU A 96 13.89 7.01 -20.65
N GLU A 97 14.47 5.90 -21.12
CA GLU A 97 14.03 5.25 -22.36
C GLU A 97 12.99 4.14 -22.14
N HIS A 98 13.03 3.40 -21.03
CA HIS A 98 12.13 2.26 -20.83
C HIS A 98 10.68 2.66 -20.60
N LYS A 99 9.79 1.85 -21.15
CA LYS A 99 8.35 1.92 -20.89
C LYS A 99 7.97 1.11 -19.65
N ILE A 100 6.79 1.39 -19.12
CA ILE A 100 6.27 0.67 -17.94
C ILE A 100 6.14 -0.84 -18.23
N GLU A 101 5.76 -1.23 -19.46
CA GLU A 101 5.70 -2.63 -19.88
C GLU A 101 7.06 -3.34 -19.86
N ASP A 102 8.13 -2.67 -20.30
CA ASP A 102 9.49 -3.22 -20.35
C ASP A 102 10.03 -3.49 -18.95
N CYS A 103 9.86 -2.51 -18.06
CA CYS A 103 10.20 -2.65 -16.65
C CYS A 103 9.29 -3.61 -15.90
N ARG A 104 8.26 -4.22 -16.51
CA ARG A 104 7.43 -5.25 -15.88
C ARG A 104 7.69 -6.64 -16.42
N GLY A 105 8.09 -6.79 -17.69
CA GLY A 105 8.43 -8.10 -18.28
C GLY A 105 9.54 -8.82 -17.51
N ASP A 106 10.51 -8.06 -17.01
CA ASP A 106 11.61 -8.55 -16.18
C ASP A 106 11.22 -8.83 -14.72
N TYR A 107 10.16 -8.18 -14.25
CA TYR A 107 9.59 -8.38 -12.93
C TYR A 107 8.50 -9.41 -13.09
N LYS A 108 8.83 -10.71 -13.02
CA LYS A 108 7.80 -11.73 -12.79
C LYS A 108 6.99 -11.26 -11.58
N PRO A 109 5.76 -10.73 -11.75
CA PRO A 109 4.99 -10.37 -10.58
C PRO A 109 4.72 -11.71 -9.90
N PRO A 110 4.85 -11.82 -8.57
CA PRO A 110 4.29 -12.97 -7.90
C PRO A 110 2.81 -13.00 -8.31
N SER A 111 2.49 -13.99 -9.14
CA SER A 111 1.17 -14.53 -9.45
C SER A 111 0.05 -13.50 -9.58
N SER A 112 -0.43 -13.30 -10.82
CA SER A 112 -1.82 -12.90 -11.09
C SER A 112 -2.35 -11.76 -10.21
N ARG A 113 -1.83 -10.54 -10.39
CA ARG A 113 -2.61 -9.35 -10.05
C ARG A 113 -3.65 -9.12 -11.14
N GLN A 114 -4.51 -10.11 -11.39
CA GLN A 114 -5.82 -9.79 -11.95
C GLN A 114 -6.39 -8.71 -11.04
N PRO A 115 -6.98 -7.64 -11.58
CA PRO A 115 -7.69 -6.69 -10.77
C PRO A 115 -8.63 -7.51 -9.89
N VAL A 116 -8.43 -7.43 -8.58
CA VAL A 116 -9.37 -8.06 -7.66
C VAL A 116 -10.65 -7.28 -7.89
N SER A 117 -11.52 -7.83 -8.73
CA SER A 117 -12.87 -7.34 -8.96
C SER A 117 -13.45 -7.09 -7.58
N CYS A 118 -13.96 -5.88 -7.38
CA CYS A 118 -14.22 -5.35 -6.05
C CYS A 118 -14.94 -6.40 -5.21
N PRO A 119 -14.37 -6.82 -4.07
CA PRO A 119 -15.17 -7.62 -3.19
C PRO A 119 -16.25 -6.73 -2.59
N TYR A 120 -17.44 -7.29 -2.42
CA TYR A 120 -18.64 -6.53 -2.07
C TYR A 120 -18.45 -5.70 -0.79
N SER A 121 -17.72 -6.22 0.20
CA SER A 121 -17.55 -5.58 1.51
C SER A 121 -16.16 -4.96 1.75
N LEU A 122 -16.09 -3.97 2.66
CA LEU A 122 -14.82 -3.43 3.17
C LEU A 122 -13.98 -4.50 3.87
N PHE A 123 -14.62 -5.49 4.50
CA PHE A 123 -13.93 -6.62 5.13
C PHE A 123 -13.08 -7.40 4.13
N ASP A 124 -13.65 -7.75 2.99
CA ASP A 124 -12.95 -8.50 1.96
C ASP A 124 -11.83 -7.67 1.30
N ALA A 125 -12.02 -6.35 1.21
CA ALA A 125 -10.98 -5.44 0.74
C ALA A 125 -9.80 -5.39 1.72
N ILE A 126 -10.06 -5.32 3.03
CA ILE A 126 -9.03 -5.43 4.08
C ILE A 126 -8.32 -6.78 3.97
N TYR A 127 -9.09 -7.88 3.85
CA TYR A 127 -8.53 -9.22 3.70
C TYR A 127 -7.62 -9.31 2.47
N SER A 128 -8.01 -8.71 1.34
CA SER A 128 -7.20 -8.66 0.12
C SER A 128 -5.92 -7.86 0.31
N LEU A 129 -5.99 -6.67 0.93
CA LEU A 129 -4.81 -5.86 1.24
C LEU A 129 -3.79 -6.65 2.08
N LEU A 130 -4.26 -7.39 3.09
CA LEU A 130 -3.43 -8.18 3.99
C LEU A 130 -2.88 -9.45 3.32
N LYS A 131 -3.74 -10.24 2.67
CA LYS A 131 -3.37 -11.51 2.01
C LYS A 131 -2.34 -11.31 0.93
N TYR A 132 -2.53 -10.29 0.09
CA TYR A 132 -1.62 -10.00 -1.02
C TYR A 132 -0.46 -9.07 -0.61
N LYS A 133 -0.42 -8.62 0.65
CA LYS A 133 0.59 -7.68 1.18
C LYS A 133 0.75 -6.43 0.31
N ILE A 134 -0.39 -5.87 -0.11
CA ILE A 134 -0.44 -4.67 -0.96
C ILE A 134 -0.99 -3.50 -0.16
N HIS A 135 -0.50 -2.30 -0.43
CA HIS A 135 -0.96 -1.09 0.27
C HIS A 135 -2.10 -0.35 -0.44
N ARG A 136 -2.44 -0.80 -1.65
CA ARG A 136 -3.35 -0.11 -2.59
C ARG A 136 -4.19 -1.14 -3.32
N LEU A 137 -5.51 -0.98 -3.24
CA LEU A 137 -6.48 -1.86 -3.89
C LEU A 137 -7.35 -1.00 -4.81
N PRO A 138 -7.29 -1.18 -6.14
CA PRO A 138 -8.20 -0.50 -7.05
C PRO A 138 -9.63 -1.01 -6.84
N VAL A 139 -10.59 -0.09 -6.72
CA VAL A 139 -12.02 -0.38 -6.72
C VAL A 139 -12.52 -0.19 -8.14
N ILE A 140 -13.00 -1.27 -8.75
CA ILE A 140 -13.47 -1.30 -10.13
C ILE A 140 -14.97 -1.53 -10.14
N ASP A 141 -15.67 -0.73 -10.95
CA ASP A 141 -17.07 -0.94 -11.24
C ASP A 141 -17.24 -2.17 -12.14
N PRO A 142 -17.96 -3.23 -11.71
CA PRO A 142 -18.13 -4.43 -12.51
C PRO A 142 -18.96 -4.21 -13.79
N GLU A 143 -19.83 -3.20 -13.82
CA GLU A 143 -20.67 -2.94 -14.99
C GLU A 143 -19.90 -2.19 -16.09
N SER A 144 -19.24 -1.08 -15.74
CA SER A 144 -18.50 -0.29 -16.72
C SER A 144 -17.04 -0.70 -16.90
N GLY A 145 -16.46 -1.46 -15.97
CA GLY A 145 -15.03 -1.77 -15.93
C GLY A 145 -14.14 -0.60 -15.50
N ASN A 146 -14.72 0.54 -15.12
CA ASN A 146 -13.97 1.73 -14.74
C ASN A 146 -13.35 1.59 -13.33
N VAL A 147 -12.13 2.10 -13.16
CA VAL A 147 -11.56 2.28 -11.83
C VAL A 147 -12.18 3.52 -11.19
N LEU A 148 -12.85 3.33 -10.07
CA LEU A 148 -13.54 4.41 -9.35
C LEU A 148 -12.65 5.07 -8.31
N HIS A 149 -11.86 4.26 -7.60
CA HIS A 149 -10.99 4.76 -6.54
C HIS A 149 -9.86 3.78 -6.21
N ILE A 150 -8.86 4.24 -5.46
CA ILE A 150 -7.80 3.38 -4.92
C ILE A 150 -7.94 3.34 -3.40
N LEU A 151 -8.40 2.22 -2.87
CA LEU A 151 -8.55 2.02 -1.45
C LEU A 151 -7.19 1.74 -0.78
N THR A 152 -6.99 2.30 0.40
CA THR A 152 -5.74 2.17 1.18
C THR A 152 -6.04 1.90 2.65
N HIS A 153 -5.09 1.31 3.37
CA HIS A 153 -5.18 1.13 4.83
C HIS A 153 -5.53 2.45 5.55
N LYS A 154 -4.88 3.56 5.19
CA LYS A 154 -5.14 4.89 5.77
C LYS A 154 -6.59 5.33 5.54
N ARG A 155 -7.14 5.11 4.34
CA ARG A 155 -8.53 5.49 4.02
C ARG A 155 -9.53 4.65 4.80
N ILE A 156 -9.31 3.34 4.90
CA ILE A 156 -10.17 2.42 5.66
C ILE A 156 -10.15 2.77 7.15
N LEU A 157 -8.97 3.03 7.73
CA LEU A 157 -8.87 3.47 9.12
C LEU A 157 -9.52 4.83 9.35
N LYS A 158 -9.37 5.78 8.41
CA LYS A 158 -10.07 7.07 8.48
C LYS A 158 -11.59 6.91 8.41
N PHE A 159 -12.09 6.00 7.56
CA PHE A 159 -13.50 5.64 7.51
C PHE A 159 -13.97 5.10 8.86
N LEU A 160 -13.27 4.12 9.42
CA LEU A 160 -13.58 3.60 10.75
C LEU A 160 -13.56 4.68 11.84
N HIS A 161 -12.60 5.62 11.79
CA HIS A 161 -12.52 6.73 12.73
C HIS A 161 -13.71 7.68 12.62
N ILE A 162 -14.11 8.05 11.39
CA ILE A 162 -15.26 8.94 11.14
C ILE A 162 -16.55 8.33 11.69
N PHE A 163 -16.79 7.05 11.43
CA PHE A 163 -17.99 6.35 11.92
C PHE A 163 -17.81 5.79 13.35
N GLY A 164 -16.63 5.96 13.95
CA GLY A 164 -16.26 5.31 15.21
C GLY A 164 -17.07 5.75 16.42
N THR A 165 -17.71 6.92 16.36
CA THR A 165 -18.64 7.38 17.40
C THR A 165 -19.97 6.63 17.38
N MET A 166 -20.37 6.08 16.22
CA MET A 166 -21.59 5.28 16.05
C MET A 166 -21.37 3.79 16.38
N ILE A 167 -20.11 3.38 16.56
CA ILE A 167 -19.75 1.98 16.80
C ILE A 167 -19.43 1.81 18.30
N PRO A 168 -20.04 0.83 18.99
CA PRO A 168 -19.65 0.50 20.36
C PRO A 168 -18.15 0.24 20.47
N LYS A 169 -17.45 0.95 21.36
CA LYS A 169 -15.99 0.81 21.52
C LYS A 169 -15.65 -0.50 22.22
N PRO A 170 -14.94 -1.42 21.56
CA PRO A 170 -14.56 -2.68 22.19
C PRO A 170 -13.57 -2.46 23.33
N ARG A 171 -13.66 -3.28 24.38
CA ARG A 171 -12.77 -3.18 25.55
C ARG A 171 -11.29 -3.33 25.22
N TYR A 172 -10.94 -4.06 24.15
CA TYR A 172 -9.55 -4.23 23.75
C TYR A 172 -8.85 -2.93 23.32
N LEU A 173 -9.60 -1.87 23.00
CA LEU A 173 -9.01 -0.55 22.73
C LEU A 173 -8.45 0.15 23.97
N GLN A 174 -8.80 -0.32 25.17
CA GLN A 174 -8.29 0.21 26.44
C GLN A 174 -6.97 -0.47 26.86
N LYS A 175 -6.56 -1.53 26.15
CA LYS A 175 -5.30 -2.22 26.41
C LYS A 175 -4.12 -1.36 25.94
N ARG A 176 -3.00 -1.45 26.65
CA ARG A 176 -1.73 -0.86 26.22
C ARG A 176 -1.21 -1.62 25.01
N ILE A 177 -0.42 -0.93 24.17
CA ILE A 177 0.23 -1.57 23.01
C ILE A 177 1.11 -2.74 23.44
N GLU A 178 1.76 -2.64 24.60
CA GLU A 178 2.59 -3.71 25.18
C GLU A 178 1.80 -4.97 25.57
N GLU A 179 0.49 -4.83 25.81
CA GLU A 179 -0.40 -5.93 26.22
C GLU A 179 -1.04 -6.65 25.02
N VAL A 180 -0.75 -6.18 23.81
CA VAL A 180 -1.31 -6.73 22.57
C VAL A 180 -0.19 -6.97 21.56
N ASP A 181 -0.27 -8.09 20.82
CA ASP A 181 0.73 -8.43 19.80
C ASP A 181 0.51 -7.61 18.50
N ILE A 182 0.43 -6.29 18.61
CA ILE A 182 0.22 -5.36 17.50
C ILE A 182 1.48 -4.52 17.30
N GLY A 183 2.21 -4.82 16.23
CA GLY A 183 3.42 -4.11 15.83
C GLY A 183 4.64 -5.02 15.73
N THR A 184 5.75 -4.45 15.26
CA THR A 184 7.05 -5.13 15.16
C THR A 184 8.02 -4.45 16.12
N PHE A 185 8.36 -5.11 17.22
CA PHE A 185 9.22 -4.55 18.28
C PHE A 185 10.65 -5.08 18.28
N LYS A 186 10.98 -6.01 17.39
CA LYS A 186 12.31 -6.65 17.30
C LYS A 186 12.81 -6.59 15.86
N ARG A 187 14.13 -6.40 15.70
CA ARG A 187 14.81 -6.33 14.38
C ARG A 187 14.19 -5.25 13.47
N ILE A 188 13.98 -4.06 14.03
CA ILE A 188 13.49 -2.91 13.25
C ILE A 188 14.63 -2.44 12.34
N ALA A 189 14.35 -2.38 11.04
CA ALA A 189 15.29 -1.83 10.07
C ALA A 189 15.35 -0.30 10.23
N THR A 190 16.55 0.25 10.33
CA THR A 190 16.82 1.68 10.56
C THR A 190 17.95 2.13 9.65
N VAL A 191 18.11 3.45 9.50
CA VAL A 191 19.21 4.09 8.78
C VAL A 191 19.80 5.22 9.63
N GLN A 192 21.07 5.54 9.43
CA GLN A 192 21.73 6.68 10.05
C GLN A 192 21.67 7.92 9.15
N GLU A 193 21.89 9.12 9.70
CA GLU A 193 21.93 10.36 8.90
C GLU A 193 23.06 10.37 7.85
N THR A 194 24.12 9.60 8.12
CA THR A 194 25.28 9.44 7.24
C THR A 194 25.05 8.44 6.11
N ASP A 195 24.02 7.60 6.22
CA ASP A 195 23.74 6.58 5.21
C ASP A 195 23.25 7.23 3.92
N THR A 196 23.64 6.66 2.78
CA THR A 196 23.19 7.19 1.50
C THR A 196 21.73 6.81 1.23
N VAL A 197 21.07 7.55 0.35
CA VAL A 197 19.73 7.19 -0.12
C VAL A 197 19.74 5.78 -0.75
N TYR A 198 20.83 5.39 -1.41
CA TYR A 198 20.95 4.06 -2.00
C TYR A 198 20.94 2.96 -0.93
N ASP A 199 21.62 3.15 0.20
CA ASP A 199 21.59 2.20 1.32
C ASP A 199 20.18 2.02 1.86
N ALA A 200 19.43 3.12 2.00
CA ALA A 200 18.01 3.08 2.37
C ALA A 200 17.15 2.34 1.33
N LEU A 201 17.39 2.57 0.03
CA LEU A 201 16.70 1.86 -1.07
C LEU A 201 16.96 0.35 -1.00
N ALA A 202 18.20 -0.07 -0.75
CA ALA A 202 18.56 -1.48 -0.60
C ALA A 202 17.78 -2.14 0.56
N ILE A 203 17.69 -1.46 1.71
CA ILE A 203 16.92 -1.95 2.86
C ILE A 203 15.42 -2.04 2.51
N PHE A 204 14.86 -1.06 1.80
CA PHE A 204 13.46 -1.10 1.36
C PHE A 204 13.16 -2.33 0.50
N VAL A 205 14.05 -2.66 -0.44
CA VAL A 205 13.91 -3.82 -1.33
C VAL A 205 14.05 -5.13 -0.53
N GLU A 206 15.04 -5.24 0.34
CA GLU A 206 15.32 -6.46 1.12
C GLU A 206 14.22 -6.72 2.16
N ARG A 207 13.89 -5.73 2.98
CA ARG A 207 12.97 -5.87 4.13
C ARG A 207 11.51 -5.70 3.75
N ARG A 208 11.21 -5.17 2.55
CA ARG A 208 9.85 -4.87 2.07
C ARG A 208 9.03 -4.04 3.07
N VAL A 209 9.67 -3.04 3.67
CA VAL A 209 9.05 -2.09 4.60
C VAL A 209 8.63 -0.82 3.87
N SER A 210 7.69 -0.06 4.45
CA SER A 210 7.15 1.16 3.84
C SER A 210 7.85 2.44 4.30
N ALA A 211 8.61 2.38 5.40
CA ALA A 211 9.37 3.48 5.97
C ALA A 211 10.57 2.92 6.77
N LEU A 212 11.62 3.74 6.91
CA LEU A 212 12.79 3.47 7.74
C LEU A 212 12.95 4.62 8.73
N PRO A 213 12.99 4.35 10.05
CA PRO A 213 13.34 5.37 11.02
C PRO A 213 14.81 5.80 10.84
N VAL A 214 15.04 7.11 10.87
CA VAL A 214 16.38 7.69 10.89
C VAL A 214 16.83 7.83 12.33
N VAL A 215 17.94 7.21 12.71
CA VAL A 215 18.46 7.16 14.08
C VAL A 215 19.86 7.75 14.17
N ASN A 216 20.19 8.32 15.33
CA ASN A 216 21.55 8.76 15.63
C ASN A 216 22.44 7.56 16.03
N GLU A 217 23.72 7.82 16.31
CA GLU A 217 24.69 6.80 16.75
C GLU A 217 24.27 6.08 18.04
N GLU A 218 23.46 6.73 18.88
CA GLU A 218 22.93 6.20 20.14
C GLU A 218 21.63 5.37 19.94
N GLY A 219 21.13 5.26 18.70
CA GLY A 219 19.90 4.54 18.36
C GLY A 219 18.60 5.31 18.64
N THR A 220 18.70 6.61 18.93
CA THR A 220 17.55 7.50 19.14
C THR A 220 17.02 8.00 17.80
N CYS A 221 15.70 7.91 17.58
CA CYS A 221 15.06 8.41 16.36
C CYS A 221 15.16 9.95 16.29
N LEU A 222 15.72 10.45 15.18
CA LEU A 222 15.97 11.88 14.95
C LEU A 222 14.74 12.61 14.40
N VAL A 223 13.87 11.88 13.71
CA VAL A 223 12.62 12.42 13.16
C VAL A 223 11.45 11.65 13.74
N SER A 224 10.78 12.24 14.73
CA SER A 224 9.43 11.80 15.10
C SER A 224 8.50 12.06 13.91
N PRO A 225 7.67 11.09 13.47
CA PRO A 225 6.74 11.32 12.37
C PRO A 225 5.79 12.45 12.75
N GLN A 226 5.93 13.62 12.10
CA GLN A 226 4.90 14.66 12.18
C GLN A 226 3.76 14.27 11.24
N GLY A 227 2.59 13.94 11.82
CA GLY A 227 1.28 13.96 11.13
C GLY A 227 0.71 12.61 10.68
#